data_AF-A0A0Q5VD60-F1
#
_entry.id   AF-A0A0Q5VD60-F1
#
_cell.length_a   1.000
_cell.length_b   1.000
_cell.length_c   1.000
_cell.angle_alpha   90.00
_cell.angle_beta   90.00
_cell.angle_gamma   90.00
#
_symmetry.space_group_name_H-M   'P 1'
#
loop_
_entity.id
_entity.type
_entity.pdbx_description
1 polymer ?
#
loop_
_entity_poly.entity_id
_entity_poly.type
_entity_poly.pdbx_seq_one_letter_code
_entity_poly.pdbx_strand_id
1 'polypeptide(L)'
;MTGKASSDTFVFTSTADSTVADSDRITDLNDTSDKIDFRQIDGDVNTAGVQGFTIVDSFSGHAGELVLSYDAGTDITSLTVDVNGDGQADMLVRLNGEHESFDRFLFGGG
;
A
#
# COMPACT_ATOMS: atom_id res chain seq x y z
N MET A 1 -4.09 -4.79 12.08
CA MET A 1 -3.02 -5.80 11.96
C MET A 1 -1.89 -5.42 12.90
N THR A 2 -1.39 -6.38 13.66
CA THR A 2 -0.23 -6.22 14.53
C THR A 2 0.69 -7.40 14.28
N GLY A 3 1.97 -7.11 14.10
CA GLY A 3 3.03 -8.10 13.93
C GLY A 3 3.31 -8.92 15.18
N LYS A 4 4.02 -10.04 15.02
CA LYS A 4 4.67 -10.76 16.14
C LYS A 4 6.17 -10.55 16.01
N ALA A 5 6.89 -10.49 17.14
CA ALA A 5 8.31 -10.11 17.19
C ALA A 5 9.19 -10.43 15.95
N SER A 6 9.84 -9.36 15.45
CA SER A 6 10.87 -9.22 14.42
C SER A 6 10.54 -9.72 13.01
N SER A 7 10.48 -8.76 12.07
CA SER A 7 10.40 -8.94 10.61
C SER A 7 9.07 -9.53 10.13
N ASP A 8 7.98 -8.81 10.37
CA ASP A 8 6.66 -9.17 9.91
C ASP A 8 6.47 -8.94 8.40
N THR A 9 5.51 -9.66 7.81
CA THR A 9 5.05 -9.41 6.43
C THR A 9 3.55 -9.26 6.44
N PHE A 10 3.07 -8.05 6.15
CA PHE A 10 1.67 -7.72 6.03
C PHE A 10 1.23 -8.02 4.60
N VAL A 11 0.46 -9.10 4.43
CA VAL A 11 0.08 -9.62 3.10
C VAL A 11 -1.31 -9.13 2.72
N PHE A 12 -1.41 -8.56 1.53
CA PHE A 12 -2.66 -8.20 0.89
C PHE A 12 -2.76 -8.89 -0.48
N THR A 13 -3.93 -9.43 -0.77
CA THR A 13 -4.18 -10.27 -1.95
C THR A 13 -5.20 -9.66 -2.91
N SER A 14 -5.97 -8.68 -2.44
CA SER A 14 -6.91 -7.91 -3.24
C SER A 14 -7.03 -6.49 -2.69
N THR A 15 -7.36 -5.53 -3.54
CA THR A 15 -7.78 -4.19 -3.10
C THR A 15 -9.01 -4.25 -2.18
N ALA A 16 -9.83 -5.30 -2.32
CA ALA A 16 -10.98 -5.56 -1.43
C ALA A 16 -10.58 -5.94 0.00
N ASP A 17 -9.33 -6.35 0.24
CA ASP A 17 -8.85 -6.67 1.60
C ASP A 17 -8.76 -5.42 2.48
N SER A 18 -8.64 -4.23 1.88
CA SER A 18 -8.49 -2.96 2.60
C SER A 18 -9.08 -1.78 1.81
N THR A 19 -10.40 -1.77 1.66
CA THR A 19 -11.09 -0.72 0.89
C THR A 19 -10.96 0.66 1.54
N VAL A 20 -11.19 1.73 0.79
CA VAL A 20 -11.22 3.10 1.35
C VAL A 20 -12.28 3.27 2.45
N ALA A 21 -13.40 2.55 2.34
CA ALA A 21 -14.50 2.61 3.31
C ALA A 21 -14.25 1.75 4.57
N ASP A 22 -13.52 0.64 4.43
CA ASP A 22 -13.21 -0.31 5.50
C ASP A 22 -11.72 -0.67 5.42
N SER A 23 -10.88 0.32 5.77
CA SER A 23 -9.43 0.24 5.62
C SER A 23 -8.78 -0.51 6.79
N ASP A 24 -7.86 -1.42 6.48
CA ASP A 24 -6.98 -2.03 7.46
C ASP A 24 -5.98 -1.03 8.04
N ARG A 25 -5.59 -1.30 9.28
CA ARG A 25 -4.61 -0.49 10.03
C ARG A 25 -3.47 -1.35 10.53
N ILE A 26 -2.24 -1.06 10.11
CA ILE A 26 -1.01 -1.66 10.63
C ILE A 26 -0.51 -0.80 11.79
N THR A 27 -0.37 -1.39 12.97
CA THR A 27 -0.15 -0.62 14.21
C THR A 27 1.31 -0.54 14.66
N ASP A 28 2.18 -1.37 14.11
CA ASP A 28 3.54 -1.62 14.59
C ASP A 28 4.53 -1.87 13.44
N LEU A 29 4.30 -1.23 12.29
CA LEU A 29 5.18 -1.35 11.13
C LEU A 29 6.60 -0.87 11.49
N ASN A 30 7.60 -1.68 11.18
CA ASN A 30 9.00 -1.33 11.29
C ASN A 30 9.65 -1.20 9.91
N ASP A 31 10.04 0.02 9.55
CA ASP A 31 10.64 0.36 8.24
C ASP A 31 11.94 -0.38 7.91
N THR A 32 12.61 -0.95 8.91
CA THR A 32 13.90 -1.64 8.70
C THR A 32 13.75 -3.15 8.61
N SER A 33 12.73 -3.73 9.24
CA SER A 33 12.54 -5.19 9.28
C SER A 33 11.35 -5.66 8.45
N ASP A 34 10.22 -4.96 8.55
CA ASP A 34 8.95 -5.47 8.09
C ASP A 34 8.77 -5.25 6.59
N LYS A 35 7.77 -5.91 6.02
CA LYS A 35 7.43 -5.83 4.60
C LYS A 35 5.94 -5.72 4.41
N ILE A 36 5.55 -5.02 3.36
CA ILE A 36 4.16 -5.02 2.86
C ILE A 36 4.16 -5.79 1.54
N ASP A 37 3.36 -6.85 1.47
CA ASP A 37 3.33 -7.77 0.34
C ASP A 37 2.06 -7.57 -0.48
N PHE A 38 2.23 -6.98 -1.66
CA PHE A 38 1.19 -6.73 -2.67
C PHE A 38 1.40 -7.60 -3.92
N ARG A 39 2.20 -8.68 -3.85
CA ARG A 39 2.50 -9.52 -5.02
C ARG A 39 1.28 -10.17 -5.69
N GLN A 40 0.18 -10.27 -4.96
CA GLN A 40 -1.07 -10.84 -5.45
C GLN A 40 -2.08 -9.79 -5.90
N ILE A 41 -1.78 -8.50 -5.72
CA ILE A 41 -2.60 -7.41 -6.24
C ILE A 41 -2.06 -7.05 -7.63
N ASP A 42 -2.94 -7.04 -8.61
CA ASP A 42 -2.64 -6.54 -9.93
C ASP A 42 -2.64 -5.02 -9.93
N GLY A 43 -1.47 -4.42 -10.20
CA GLY A 43 -1.31 -2.97 -10.27
C GLY A 43 -2.07 -2.33 -11.44
N ASP A 44 -2.42 -3.07 -12.49
CA ASP A 44 -3.16 -2.51 -13.63
C ASP A 44 -4.22 -3.49 -14.14
N VAL A 45 -5.44 -3.34 -13.64
CA VAL A 45 -6.56 -4.23 -13.98
C VAL A 45 -6.98 -4.16 -15.46
N ASN A 46 -6.49 -3.17 -16.22
CA ASN A 46 -6.75 -3.02 -17.64
C ASN A 46 -5.74 -3.78 -18.51
N THR A 47 -4.64 -4.25 -17.92
CA THR A 47 -3.58 -4.99 -18.59
C THR A 47 -3.62 -6.46 -18.16
N ALA A 48 -3.36 -7.39 -19.09
CA ALA A 48 -3.34 -8.80 -18.75
C ALA A 48 -2.06 -9.16 -17.97
N GLY A 49 -2.21 -9.74 -16.79
CA GLY A 49 -1.10 -10.26 -15.99
C GLY A 49 -1.24 -9.88 -14.52
N VAL A 50 -0.12 -9.76 -13.82
CA VAL A 50 -0.04 -9.07 -12.53
C VAL A 50 1.01 -8.00 -12.70
N GLN A 51 0.61 -6.73 -12.65
CA GLN A 51 1.51 -5.59 -12.73
C GLN A 51 1.95 -5.15 -11.34
N GLY A 52 3.15 -4.57 -11.27
CA GLY A 52 3.69 -3.99 -10.05
C GLY A 52 3.20 -2.57 -9.82
N PHE A 53 3.59 -2.01 -8.69
CA PHE A 53 3.27 -0.63 -8.33
C PHE A 53 4.49 0.28 -8.45
N THR A 54 4.24 1.56 -8.68
CA THR A 54 5.22 2.64 -8.64
C THR A 54 4.85 3.61 -7.53
N ILE A 55 5.80 3.89 -6.64
CA ILE A 55 5.61 4.89 -5.59
C ILE A 55 5.73 6.27 -6.21
N VAL A 56 4.72 7.12 -6.01
CA VAL A 56 4.64 8.48 -6.52
C VAL A 56 4.22 9.44 -5.42
N ASP A 57 4.55 10.72 -5.58
CA ASP A 57 4.18 11.77 -4.61
C ASP A 57 2.67 12.08 -4.62
N SER A 58 2.01 11.85 -5.76
CA SER A 58 0.57 12.04 -5.95
C SER A 58 0.08 11.26 -7.16
N PHE A 59 -1.17 10.80 -7.15
CA PHE A 59 -1.78 10.16 -8.32
C PHE A 59 -1.77 11.09 -9.54
N SER A 60 -1.33 10.56 -10.68
CA SER A 60 -1.35 11.22 -11.97
C SER A 60 -2.38 10.63 -12.93
N GLY A 61 -3.12 9.60 -12.50
CA GLY A 61 -4.11 8.90 -13.30
C GLY A 61 -3.50 7.76 -14.11
N HIS A 62 -2.49 7.10 -13.53
CA HIS A 62 -1.90 5.90 -14.08
C HIS A 62 -2.18 4.73 -13.15
N ALA A 63 -2.66 3.63 -13.72
CA ALA A 63 -2.82 2.41 -12.97
C ALA A 63 -1.46 1.94 -12.44
N GLY A 64 -1.44 1.45 -11.21
CA GLY A 64 -0.27 0.97 -10.51
C GLY A 64 0.43 2.05 -9.69
N GLU A 65 -0.18 3.21 -9.50
CA GLU A 65 0.36 4.24 -8.63
C GLU A 65 0.10 3.92 -7.15
N LEU A 66 1.12 4.11 -6.31
CA LEU A 66 1.07 4.00 -4.85
C LEU A 66 1.53 5.33 -4.25
N VAL A 67 0.76 5.86 -3.31
CA VAL A 67 1.09 7.10 -2.58
C VAL A 67 1.19 6.80 -1.09
N LEU A 68 2.22 7.35 -0.45
CA LEU A 68 2.37 7.42 1.01
C LEU A 68 2.22 8.88 1.43
N SER A 69 1.35 9.15 2.40
CA SER A 69 1.13 10.51 2.92
C SER A 69 0.95 10.50 4.44
N TYR A 70 1.83 11.20 5.15
CA TYR A 70 1.81 11.31 6.60
C TYR A 70 0.98 12.50 7.09
N ASP A 71 0.11 12.23 8.06
CA ASP A 71 -0.62 13.24 8.81
C ASP A 71 -0.10 13.30 10.25
N ALA A 72 0.71 14.33 10.54
CA ALA A 72 1.24 14.60 11.87
C ALA A 72 0.17 14.90 12.94
N GLY A 73 -1.05 15.29 12.54
CA GLY A 73 -2.15 15.53 13.45
C GLY A 73 -2.77 14.24 14.00
N THR A 74 -2.76 13.16 13.22
CA THR A 74 -3.29 11.85 13.61
C THR A 74 -2.21 10.80 13.87
N ASP A 75 -0.95 11.12 13.56
CA ASP A 75 0.19 10.21 13.59
C ASP A 75 -0.06 8.95 12.74
N ILE A 76 -0.56 9.17 11.52
CA ILE A 76 -0.93 8.11 10.58
C ILE A 76 -0.33 8.42 9.21
N THR A 77 0.37 7.45 8.63
CA THR A 77 0.69 7.44 7.20
C THR A 77 -0.41 6.69 6.46
N SER A 78 -1.03 7.35 5.49
CA SER A 78 -1.97 6.73 4.55
C SER A 78 -1.18 6.14 3.39
N LEU A 79 -1.33 4.85 3.17
CA LEU A 79 -0.88 4.15 1.97
C LEU A 79 -2.09 3.93 1.07
N THR A 80 -2.11 4.56 -0.09
CA THR A 80 -3.19 4.41 -1.07
C THR A 80 -2.66 3.89 -2.40
N VAL A 81 -3.44 3.07 -3.09
CA VAL A 81 -3.12 2.61 -4.45
C VAL A 81 -4.27 2.86 -5.41
N ASP A 82 -3.94 3.17 -6.66
CA ASP A 82 -4.84 3.26 -7.81
C ASP A 82 -4.48 2.12 -8.77
N VAL A 83 -5.40 1.17 -8.97
CA VAL A 83 -5.19 0.02 -9.87
C VAL A 83 -5.95 0.15 -11.18
N ASN A 84 -6.84 1.14 -11.29
CA ASN A 84 -7.71 1.31 -12.46
C ASN A 84 -7.33 2.52 -13.34
N GLY A 85 -6.48 3.41 -12.81
CA GLY A 85 -5.94 4.59 -13.48
C GLY A 85 -6.86 5.81 -13.50
N ASP A 86 -7.84 5.90 -12.60
CA ASP A 86 -8.75 7.06 -12.52
C ASP A 86 -8.25 8.18 -11.60
N GLY A 87 -7.08 8.00 -10.97
CA GLY A 87 -6.49 8.94 -10.03
C GLY A 87 -7.19 8.96 -8.67
N GLN A 88 -8.03 7.97 -8.37
CA GLN A 88 -8.64 7.76 -7.07
C GLN A 88 -8.08 6.50 -6.41
N ALA A 89 -8.06 6.51 -5.07
CA ALA A 89 -7.62 5.34 -4.32
C ALA A 89 -8.65 4.21 -4.43
N ASP A 90 -8.22 3.05 -4.93
CA ASP A 90 -8.99 1.81 -4.93
C ASP A 90 -8.82 1.04 -3.60
N MET A 91 -7.72 1.26 -2.89
CA MET A 91 -7.39 0.65 -1.60
C MET A 91 -6.67 1.65 -0.71
N LEU A 92 -6.89 1.56 0.60
CA LEU A 92 -6.26 2.38 1.63
C LEU A 92 -5.81 1.50 2.77
N VAL A 93 -4.53 1.57 3.14
CA VAL A 93 -3.98 0.97 4.37
C VAL A 93 -3.47 2.10 5.26
N ARG A 94 -3.81 2.07 6.54
CA ARG A 94 -3.36 3.05 7.53
C ARG A 94 -2.17 2.51 8.30
N LEU A 95 -1.08 3.25 8.38
CA LEU A 95 0.12 2.89 9.11
C LEU A 95 0.27 3.81 10.32
N ASN A 96 0.44 3.27 11.52
CA ASN A 96 0.70 4.09 12.71
C ASN A 96 2.11 4.66 12.68
N GLY A 97 2.24 5.99 12.67
CA GLY A 97 3.51 6.69 12.65
C GLY A 97 3.87 7.23 11.26
N GLU A 98 5.05 7.83 11.21
CA GLU A 98 5.65 8.41 10.00
C GLU A 98 6.37 7.33 9.19
N HIS A 99 5.83 7.02 8.01
CA HIS A 99 6.29 5.95 7.12
C HIS A 99 6.37 6.41 5.65
N GLU A 100 6.48 7.72 5.38
CA GLU A 100 6.56 8.25 4.01
C GLU A 100 7.79 7.74 3.23
N SER A 101 8.86 7.39 3.93
CA SER A 101 10.07 6.80 3.34
C SER A 101 10.04 5.27 3.24
N PHE A 102 8.94 4.61 3.58
CA PHE A 102 8.87 3.15 3.55
C PHE A 102 9.02 2.62 2.12
N ASP A 103 9.98 1.73 1.90
CA ASP A 103 10.34 1.20 0.57
C ASP A 103 10.32 -0.34 0.49
N ARG A 104 10.01 -1.03 1.59
CA ARG A 104 10.09 -2.50 1.71
C ARG A 104 8.84 -3.21 1.20
N PHE A 105 8.40 -2.81 0.02
CA PHE A 105 7.29 -3.46 -0.67
C PHE A 105 7.72 -4.71 -1.42
N LEU A 106 6.85 -5.70 -1.47
CA LEU A 106 6.92 -6.80 -2.42
C LEU A 106 5.81 -6.57 -3.45
N PHE A 107 6.18 -6.15 -4.66
CA PHE A 107 5.23 -5.97 -5.77
C PHE A 107 5.19 -7.19 -6.69
N GLY A 108 4.03 -7.38 -7.33
CA GLY A 108 3.86 -8.36 -8.40
C GLY A 108 4.47 -7.86 -9.71
N GLY A 109 4.56 -8.72 -10.72
CA GLY A 109 5.08 -8.36 -12.04
C GLY A 109 6.61 -8.23 -12.06
N GLY A 110 7.28 -9.26 -12.57
CA GLY A 110 8.70 -9.27 -12.92
C GLY A 110 8.91 -9.80 -14.32
#